data_AF-A0A4Y9IHH3-F1
#
_entry.id   AF-A0A4Y9IHH3-F1
#
_cell.length_a   1.000
_cell.length_b   1.000
_cell.length_c   1.000
_cell.angle_alpha   90.00
_cell.angle_beta   90.00
_cell.angle_gamma   90.00
#
_symmetry.space_group_name_H-M   'P 1'
#
loop_
_entity.id
_entity.type
_entity.pdbx_description
1 polymer ?
#
loop_
_entity_poly.entity_id
_entity_poly.type
_entity_poly.pdbx_seq_one_letter_code
_entity_poly.pdbx_strand_id
1 'polypeptide(L)'
;EKAVLNQQHQKAWEALGIPPDAKEQFKKLPKDEAKAREITAWMCANFFDVRTFGAVMTTGVNAGQVRGPVQMAFATSIDPVVPLEISITRMAVTTEKEAEAQSGDNRTMGRKHIIPYGLYLALIHI
;
A
#
# COMPACT_ATOMS: atom_id res chain seq x y z
N GLU A 1 -3.58 -5.86 -11.33
CA GLU A 1 -3.70 -6.10 -9.88
C GLU A 1 -4.68 -5.10 -9.26
N LYS A 2 -5.94 -5.50 -9.07
CA LYS A 2 -6.99 -4.72 -8.35
C LYS A 2 -7.86 -5.72 -7.59
N ALA A 3 -7.22 -6.51 -6.74
CA ALA A 3 -7.94 -7.49 -5.94
C ALA A 3 -8.79 -6.77 -4.89
N VAL A 4 -10.06 -7.15 -4.78
CA VAL A 4 -10.93 -6.65 -3.71
C VAL A 4 -10.48 -7.31 -2.40
N LEU A 5 -10.05 -6.50 -1.44
CA LEU A 5 -9.46 -6.99 -0.18
C LEU A 5 -10.37 -7.97 0.56
N ASN A 6 -11.67 -7.66 0.65
CA ASN A 6 -12.66 -8.52 1.30
C ASN A 6 -12.79 -9.91 0.63
N GLN A 7 -12.61 -10.00 -0.68
CA GLN A 7 -12.62 -11.30 -1.37
C GLN A 7 -11.40 -12.14 -0.98
N GLN A 8 -10.25 -11.52 -0.70
CA GLN A 8 -9.06 -12.24 -0.25
C GLN A 8 -9.23 -12.76 1.18
N HIS A 9 -9.82 -11.94 2.07
CA HIS A 9 -10.12 -12.39 3.43
C HIS A 9 -11.14 -13.53 3.43
N GLN A 10 -12.15 -13.47 2.54
CA GLN A 10 -13.20 -14.48 2.45
C GLN A 10 -12.66 -15.85 2.03
N LYS A 11 -11.61 -15.90 1.20
CA LYS A 11 -10.95 -17.16 0.84
C LYS A 11 -10.46 -17.95 2.06
N ALA A 12 -10.02 -17.29 3.13
CA ALA A 12 -9.59 -17.98 4.34
C ALA A 12 -10.77 -18.69 5.03
N TRP A 13 -11.93 -18.03 5.11
CA TRP A 13 -13.15 -18.61 5.67
C TRP A 13 -13.65 -19.80 4.84
N GLU A 14 -13.66 -19.65 3.51
CA GLU A 14 -14.08 -20.69 2.57
C GLU A 14 -13.14 -21.88 2.57
N ALA A 15 -11.81 -21.65 2.55
CA ALA A 15 -10.81 -22.70 2.55
C ALA A 15 -10.83 -23.55 3.82
N LEU A 16 -11.17 -22.94 4.97
CA LEU A 16 -11.29 -23.63 6.26
C LEU A 16 -12.70 -24.17 6.53
N GLY A 17 -13.67 -23.88 5.66
CA GLY A 17 -15.06 -24.31 5.83
C GLY A 17 -15.73 -23.76 7.10
N ILE A 18 -15.27 -22.61 7.60
CA ILE A 18 -15.80 -22.02 8.83
C ILE A 18 -17.05 -21.20 8.48
N PRO A 19 -18.24 -21.54 9.03
CA PRO A 19 -19.45 -20.79 8.72
C PRO A 19 -19.42 -19.40 9.37
N PRO A 20 -19.98 -18.37 8.71
CA PRO A 20 -20.13 -17.04 9.28
C PRO A 20 -21.14 -17.02 10.43
N ASP A 21 -21.06 -16.02 11.30
CA ASP A 21 -22.02 -15.83 12.39
C ASP A 21 -23.41 -15.46 11.85
N ALA A 22 -24.48 -15.94 12.50
CA ALA A 22 -25.84 -15.71 12.05
C ALA A 22 -26.30 -14.23 12.12
N LYS A 23 -25.75 -13.44 13.04
CA LYS A 23 -26.10 -12.03 13.24
C LYS A 23 -25.09 -11.08 12.60
N GLU A 24 -23.80 -11.41 12.72
CA GLU A 24 -22.69 -10.52 12.35
C GLU A 24 -21.96 -10.95 11.07
N GLN A 25 -22.38 -12.07 10.46
CA GLN A 25 -21.82 -12.64 9.25
C GLN A 25 -20.29 -12.80 9.38
N PHE A 26 -19.52 -12.17 8.50
CA PHE A 26 -18.05 -12.20 8.48
C PHE A 26 -17.40 -11.05 9.26
N LYS A 27 -18.17 -10.15 9.89
CA LYS A 27 -17.61 -8.96 10.54
C LYS A 27 -16.85 -9.27 11.83
N LYS A 28 -17.14 -10.40 12.45
CA LYS A 28 -16.48 -10.88 13.66
C LYS A 28 -15.82 -12.22 13.38
N LEU A 29 -14.65 -12.42 13.99
CA LEU A 29 -14.02 -13.74 14.04
C LEU A 29 -14.93 -14.74 14.78
N PRO A 30 -14.76 -16.04 14.54
CA PRO A 30 -15.47 -17.07 15.28
C PRO A 30 -15.26 -16.91 16.79
N LYS A 31 -16.28 -17.24 17.60
CA LYS A 31 -16.18 -17.26 19.07
C LYS A 31 -15.16 -18.29 19.57
N ASP A 32 -14.94 -19.32 18.78
CA ASP A 32 -13.90 -20.31 19.00
C ASP A 32 -12.55 -19.73 18.60
N GLU A 33 -11.69 -19.50 19.59
CA GLU A 33 -10.38 -18.89 19.42
C GLU A 33 -9.46 -19.74 18.52
N ALA A 34 -9.60 -21.07 18.54
CA ALA A 34 -8.79 -21.94 17.69
C ALA A 34 -9.09 -21.69 16.21
N LYS A 35 -10.37 -21.62 15.84
CA LYS A 35 -10.82 -21.32 14.47
C LYS A 35 -10.46 -19.91 14.03
N ALA A 36 -10.54 -18.94 14.95
CA ALA A 36 -10.11 -17.57 14.67
C ALA A 36 -8.61 -17.51 14.33
N ARG A 37 -7.77 -18.25 15.08
CA ARG A 37 -6.33 -18.36 14.81
C ARG A 37 -6.04 -19.06 13.50
N GLU A 38 -6.79 -20.10 13.12
CA GLU A 38 -6.62 -20.79 11.83
C GLU A 38 -6.88 -19.86 10.65
N ILE A 39 -7.91 -19.01 10.71
CA ILE A 39 -8.20 -18.02 9.65
C ILE A 39 -7.00 -17.08 9.47
N THR A 40 -6.51 -16.52 10.58
CA THR A 40 -5.34 -15.61 10.54
C THR A 40 -4.08 -16.34 10.08
N ALA A 41 -3.85 -17.58 10.51
CA ALA A 41 -2.71 -18.40 10.10
C ALA A 41 -2.77 -18.75 8.61
N TRP A 42 -3.96 -19.03 8.06
CA TRP A 42 -4.16 -19.25 6.64
C TRP A 42 -3.79 -18.00 5.84
N MET A 43 -4.20 -16.81 6.30
CA MET A 43 -3.78 -15.55 5.68
C MET A 43 -2.25 -15.41 5.67
N CYS A 44 -1.58 -15.66 6.80
CA CYS A 44 -0.12 -15.63 6.87
C CYS A 44 0.55 -16.68 5.96
N ALA A 45 -0.04 -17.86 5.77
CA ALA A 45 0.53 -18.89 4.91
C ALA A 45 0.46 -18.49 3.42
N ASN A 46 -0.65 -17.86 3.01
CA ASN A 46 -0.93 -17.58 1.60
C ASN A 46 -0.47 -16.19 1.14
N PHE A 47 -0.23 -15.25 2.06
CA PHE A 47 0.15 -13.87 1.74
C PHE A 47 1.50 -13.50 2.37
N PHE A 48 2.49 -13.22 1.52
CA PHE A 48 3.85 -12.89 1.96
C PHE A 48 3.91 -11.55 2.71
N ASP A 49 3.20 -10.54 2.24
CA ASP A 49 3.11 -9.22 2.85
C ASP A 49 2.48 -9.29 4.25
N VAL A 50 1.37 -10.01 4.40
CA VAL A 50 0.73 -10.25 5.72
C VAL A 50 1.69 -10.96 6.66
N ARG A 51 2.41 -11.98 6.17
CA ARG A 51 3.37 -12.74 6.97
C ARG A 51 4.60 -11.91 7.39
N THR A 52 5.06 -11.03 6.51
CA THR A 52 6.35 -10.35 6.65
C THR A 52 6.22 -9.00 7.36
N PHE A 53 5.26 -8.18 6.95
CA PHE A 53 5.04 -6.83 7.47
C PHE A 53 3.85 -6.75 8.44
N GLY A 54 2.97 -7.74 8.40
CA GLY A 54 1.72 -7.72 9.17
C GLY A 54 0.60 -7.03 8.41
N ALA A 55 -0.63 -7.15 8.92
CA ALA A 55 -1.81 -6.53 8.34
C ALA A 55 -2.92 -6.38 9.39
N VAL A 56 -3.79 -5.40 9.16
CA VAL A 56 -5.07 -5.26 9.86
C VAL A 56 -6.16 -5.71 8.89
N MET A 57 -6.78 -6.86 9.16
CA MET A 57 -7.72 -7.51 8.24
C MET A 57 -9.15 -7.54 8.81
N THR A 58 -9.58 -6.47 9.48
CA THR A 58 -10.86 -6.43 10.23
C THR A 58 -11.99 -5.72 9.50
N THR A 59 -11.70 -5.01 8.40
CA THR A 59 -12.69 -4.23 7.66
C THR A 59 -13.55 -5.16 6.79
N GLY A 60 -14.87 -5.16 6.99
CA GLY A 60 -15.81 -5.94 6.16
C GLY A 60 -15.82 -7.42 6.49
N VAL A 61 -14.87 -8.17 5.93
CA VAL A 61 -14.62 -9.59 6.24
C VAL A 61 -13.42 -9.66 7.18
N ASN A 62 -13.64 -10.14 8.40
CA ASN A 62 -12.64 -10.15 9.45
C ASN A 62 -11.76 -11.41 9.38
N ALA A 63 -10.46 -11.23 9.20
CA ALA A 63 -9.45 -12.29 9.26
C ALA A 63 -8.39 -12.03 10.35
N GLY A 64 -8.67 -11.10 11.27
CA GLY A 64 -7.82 -10.76 12.41
C GLY A 64 -6.77 -9.70 12.13
N GLN A 65 -5.74 -9.68 12.96
CA GLN A 65 -4.64 -8.74 12.88
C GLN A 65 -3.33 -9.47 13.17
N VAL A 66 -2.29 -9.11 12.41
CA VAL A 66 -0.95 -9.69 12.53
C VAL A 66 0.06 -8.56 12.62
N ARG A 67 1.03 -8.69 13.53
CA ARG A 67 2.26 -7.91 13.49
C ARG A 67 3.32 -8.75 12.80
N GLY A 68 3.83 -8.29 11.68
CA GLY A 68 4.90 -8.98 10.97
C GLY A 68 6.24 -8.78 11.68
N PRO A 69 7.16 -9.75 11.55
CA PRO A 69 8.49 -9.67 12.16
C PRO A 69 9.32 -8.51 11.58
N VAL A 70 9.11 -8.16 10.31
CA VAL A 70 9.91 -7.14 9.63
C VAL A 70 9.30 -5.76 9.82
N GLN A 71 10.02 -4.87 10.50
CA GLN A 71 9.66 -3.47 10.67
C GLN A 71 10.75 -2.58 10.04
N MET A 72 10.35 -1.69 9.14
CA MET A 72 11.26 -0.77 8.45
C MET A 72 11.14 0.64 9.04
N ALA A 73 12.28 1.29 9.28
CA ALA A 73 12.32 2.70 9.67
C ALA A 73 12.48 3.60 8.44
N PHE A 74 12.32 4.91 8.62
CA PHE A 74 12.60 5.89 7.56
C PHE A 74 14.07 5.82 7.15
N ALA A 75 14.30 5.80 5.84
CA ALA A 75 15.63 5.89 5.30
C ALA A 75 16.16 7.32 5.39
N THR A 76 17.40 7.48 5.85
CA THR A 76 18.06 8.79 5.96
C THR A 76 19.28 8.82 5.06
N SER A 77 19.58 9.99 4.50
CA SER A 77 20.81 10.15 3.72
C SER A 77 22.02 10.09 4.65
N ILE A 78 23.09 9.43 4.19
CA ILE A 78 24.34 9.33 4.95
C ILE A 78 25.01 10.71 5.04
N ASP A 79 25.01 11.44 3.93
CA ASP A 79 25.47 12.82 3.85
C ASP A 79 24.29 13.77 3.58
N PRO A 80 24.42 15.07 3.93
CA PRO A 80 23.43 16.08 3.57
C PRO A 80 23.20 16.14 2.06
N VAL A 81 21.94 16.06 1.63
CA VAL A 81 21.55 16.16 0.22
C VAL A 81 21.17 17.59 -0.14
N VAL A 82 21.52 18.01 -1.35
CA VAL A 82 21.14 19.32 -1.89
C VAL A 82 20.08 19.14 -2.98
N PRO A 83 18.82 19.55 -2.73
CA PRO A 83 17.78 19.52 -3.76
C PRO A 83 18.04 20.62 -4.79
N LEU A 84 17.95 20.28 -6.08
CA LEU A 84 17.99 21.21 -7.20
C LEU A 84 16.61 21.31 -7.85
N GLU A 85 16.22 22.52 -8.24
CA GLU A 85 15.02 22.78 -9.02
C GLU A 85 15.40 22.91 -10.51
N ILE A 86 14.81 22.07 -11.35
CA ILE A 86 14.99 22.13 -12.80
C ILE A 86 13.69 22.61 -13.44
N SER A 87 13.77 23.73 -14.14
CA SER A 87 12.69 24.25 -14.97
C SER A 87 12.52 23.39 -16.22
N ILE A 88 11.30 22.94 -16.48
CA ILE A 88 10.94 22.11 -17.64
C ILE A 88 9.77 22.74 -18.40
N THR A 89 9.63 22.45 -19.69
CA THR A 89 8.49 22.90 -20.49
C THR A 89 7.57 21.73 -20.83
N ARG A 90 6.26 21.89 -20.69
CA ARG A 90 5.27 20.93 -21.21
C ARG A 90 4.88 21.31 -22.63
N MET A 91 5.18 20.44 -23.60
CA MET A 91 4.80 20.63 -25.01
C MET A 91 3.33 20.28 -25.30
N ALA A 92 2.73 19.38 -24.51
CA ALA A 92 1.33 19.01 -24.68
C ALA A 92 0.41 20.10 -24.09
N VAL A 93 -0.55 20.55 -24.89
CA VAL A 93 -1.64 21.43 -24.49
C VAL A 93 -2.82 20.60 -24.02
N THR A 94 -3.33 20.89 -22.83
CA THR A 94 -4.41 20.12 -22.21
C THR A 94 -5.80 20.70 -22.47
N THR A 95 -5.87 21.97 -22.91
CA THR A 95 -7.13 22.65 -23.24
C THR A 95 -6.99 23.45 -24.52
N GLU A 96 -8.09 23.69 -25.24
CA GLU A 96 -8.11 24.51 -26.45
C GLU A 96 -7.66 25.96 -26.17
N LYS A 97 -7.99 26.50 -24.99
CA LYS A 97 -7.50 27.81 -24.53
C LYS A 97 -5.99 27.85 -24.31
N GLU A 98 -5.39 26.76 -23.82
CA GLU A 98 -3.93 26.64 -23.75
C GLU A 98 -3.33 26.54 -25.15
N ALA A 99 -3.97 25.88 -26.11
CA ALA A 99 -3.49 25.81 -27.49
C ALA A 99 -3.43 27.19 -28.17
N GLU A 100 -4.44 28.03 -27.96
CA GLU A 100 -4.45 29.41 -28.46
C GLU A 100 -3.42 30.30 -27.74
N ALA A 101 -3.29 30.18 -26.41
CA ALA A 101 -2.32 30.93 -25.61
C ALA A 101 -0.86 30.50 -25.82
N GLN A 102 -0.63 29.25 -26.21
CA GLN A 102 0.67 28.70 -26.59
C GLN A 102 1.01 28.95 -28.08
N SER A 103 0.22 29.75 -28.82
CA SER A 103 0.63 30.20 -30.15
C SER A 103 1.88 31.11 -30.04
N GLY A 104 3.03 30.62 -30.51
CA GLY A 104 4.35 31.24 -30.32
C GLY A 104 5.27 30.42 -29.38
N ASP A 105 6.25 31.07 -28.72
CA ASP A 105 7.21 30.43 -27.79
C ASP A 105 6.69 30.23 -26.35
N ASN A 106 5.41 30.53 -26.11
CA ASN A 106 4.83 30.63 -24.77
C ASN A 106 4.41 29.26 -24.21
N ARG A 107 5.37 28.39 -23.84
CA ARG A 107 5.09 27.04 -23.32
C ARG A 107 4.80 27.05 -21.82
N THR A 108 3.94 26.13 -21.35
CA THR A 108 3.70 25.94 -19.91
C THR A 108 4.98 25.47 -19.22
N MET A 109 5.44 26.25 -18.22
CA MET A 109 6.63 25.95 -17.43
C MET A 109 6.27 25.11 -16.20
N GLY A 110 6.89 23.95 -16.06
CA GLY A 110 6.88 23.12 -14.85
C GLY A 110 8.21 23.21 -14.09
N ARG A 111 8.21 22.71 -12.86
CA ARG A 111 9.39 22.63 -12.00
C ARG A 111 9.54 21.19 -11.50
N LYS A 112 10.74 20.63 -11.60
CA LYS A 112 11.07 19.30 -11.08
C LYS A 112 12.17 19.43 -10.04
N HIS A 113 11.88 19.01 -8.81
CA HIS A 113 12.91 18.91 -7.78
C HIS A 113 13.63 17.57 -7.92
N ILE A 114 14.96 17.62 -7.94
CA ILE A 114 15.81 16.43 -7.98
C ILE A 114 16.87 16.51 -6.89
N ILE A 115 17.42 15.36 -6.53
CA ILE A 115 18.65 15.26 -5.74
C ILE A 115 19.71 14.70 -6.68
N PRO A 116 20.79 15.45 -7.02
CA PRO A 116 21.80 14.99 -7.98
C PRO A 116 22.48 13.69 -7.55
N TYR A 117 22.70 13.54 -6.24
CA TYR A 117 23.22 12.33 -5.62
C TYR A 117 22.75 12.27 -4.17
N GLY A 118 22.40 11.07 -3.70
CA GLY A 118 22.11 10.80 -2.30
C GLY A 118 22.20 9.30 -2.04
N LEU A 119 23.02 8.91 -1.07
CA LEU A 119 23.08 7.54 -0.57
C LEU A 119 22.22 7.45 0.69
N TYR A 120 21.16 6.64 0.63
CA TYR A 120 20.20 6.48 1.71
C TYR A 120 20.37 5.14 2.40
N LEU A 121 20.45 5.16 3.73
CA LEU A 121 20.47 3.97 4.56
C LEU A 121 19.07 3.72 5.14
N ALA A 122 18.54 2.52 4.91
CA ALA A 122 17.31 2.05 5.55
C ALA A 122 17.67 1.04 6.65
N LEU A 123 17.13 1.24 7.85
CA LEU A 123 17.26 0.30 8.96
C LEU A 123 16.04 -0.62 9.02
N ILE A 124 16.29 -1.93 9.13
CA ILE A 124 15.29 -2.98 9.17
C ILE A 124 15.50 -3.80 10.43
N HIS A 125 14.43 -3.98 11.22
CA HIS A 125 14.41 -4.86 12.39
C HIS A 125 13.61 -6.12 12.04
N ILE A 126 14.15 -7.29 12.38
CA ILE A 126 13.55 -8.62 12.15
C ILE A 126 13.45 -9.35 13.49
#